data_AF-A0A0D3LB30-F1
#
_entry.id   AF-A0A0D3LB30-F1
#
_cell.length_a   1.000
_cell.length_b   1.000
_cell.length_c   1.000
_cell.angle_alpha   90.00
_cell.angle_beta   90.00
_cell.angle_gamma   90.00
#
_symmetry.space_group_name_H-M   'P 1'
#
loop_
_entity.id
_entity.type
_entity.pdbx_description
1 polymer ?
#
loop_
_entity_poly.entity_id
_entity_poly.type
_entity_poly.pdbx_seq_one_letter_code
_entity_poly.pdbx_strand_id
1 'polypeptide(L)'
;MKGICFIQRTLWANKKGMPTIEIASINSTGLDLRQEDYDVAIIEENRLESHRGLFNKFLSKQDGSIVHLGNADFKEDKEGGFFGGQLIDWDFESGDIIIPHIDPDNPADSWGANQQHRFKFHEQFKPDIDRILNIALESSPVNKVYFLTDYQFGPSKARTEIIYTITDLWDLHDKEGLIFNTLYELYKK
;
A
#
# COMPACT_ATOMS: atom_id res chain seq x y z
N MET A 1 -7.63 30.16 19.33
CA MET A 1 -7.75 28.68 19.40
C MET A 1 -9.06 28.27 18.73
N LYS A 2 -9.03 27.12 18.02
CA LYS A 2 -9.96 26.64 16.97
C LYS A 2 -9.65 27.23 15.59
N GLY A 3 -9.24 26.47 14.59
CA GLY A 3 -9.05 25.03 14.51
C GLY A 3 -8.53 24.69 13.12
N ILE A 4 -7.60 23.76 13.08
CA ILE A 4 -6.81 23.20 11.97
C ILE A 4 -7.63 22.63 10.79
N CYS A 5 -8.93 22.92 10.68
CA CYS A 5 -9.85 22.19 9.80
C CYS A 5 -9.97 22.74 8.35
N PHE A 6 -9.32 23.87 8.02
CA PHE A 6 -9.56 24.52 6.71
C PHE A 6 -8.53 24.19 5.62
N ILE A 7 -7.35 23.67 5.97
CA ILE A 7 -6.30 23.33 4.99
C ILE A 7 -6.54 21.93 4.38
N GLN A 8 -7.35 21.08 5.02
CA GLN A 8 -7.70 19.77 4.49
C GLN A 8 -8.72 19.83 3.32
N ARG A 9 -9.54 20.87 3.16
CA ARG A 9 -10.62 20.83 2.14
C ARG A 9 -10.16 20.98 0.69
N THR A 10 -9.01 21.59 0.42
CA THR A 10 -8.59 21.91 -0.96
C THR A 10 -7.62 20.90 -1.57
N LEU A 11 -6.95 20.08 -0.75
CA LEU A 11 -6.05 19.02 -1.21
C LEU A 11 -6.78 17.72 -1.60
N TRP A 12 -8.03 17.55 -1.17
CA TRP A 12 -8.83 16.34 -1.40
C TRP A 12 -9.49 16.27 -2.79
N ALA A 13 -9.65 17.42 -3.47
CA ALA A 13 -10.39 17.47 -4.73
C ALA A 13 -9.64 16.86 -5.94
N ASN A 14 -8.31 16.69 -5.86
CA ASN A 14 -7.47 16.16 -6.94
C ASN A 14 -6.69 14.88 -6.60
N LYS A 15 -6.88 14.29 -5.41
CA LYS A 15 -6.17 13.07 -4.96
C LYS A 15 -7.17 12.02 -4.48
N LYS A 16 -7.95 11.44 -5.39
CA LYS A 16 -9.05 10.49 -5.11
C LYS A 16 -8.60 9.17 -4.44
N GLY A 17 -7.33 8.81 -4.50
CA GLY A 17 -6.82 7.58 -3.91
C GLY A 17 -5.52 7.80 -3.16
N MET A 18 -5.55 7.64 -1.84
CA MET A 18 -4.36 7.64 -1.00
C MET A 18 -4.19 6.25 -0.37
N PRO A 19 -4.00 5.18 -1.17
CA PRO A 19 -3.67 3.88 -0.61
C PRO A 19 -2.25 3.95 -0.02
N THR A 20 -2.03 3.19 1.05
CA THR A 20 -0.68 2.71 1.36
C THR A 20 -0.44 1.43 0.58
N ILE A 21 0.78 1.28 0.08
CA ILE A 21 1.27 0.08 -0.58
C ILE A 21 2.55 -0.27 0.16
N GLU A 22 2.63 -1.48 0.69
CA GLU A 22 3.73 -1.87 1.58
C GLU A 22 4.24 -3.26 1.20
N ILE A 23 5.55 -3.44 1.32
CA ILE A 23 6.25 -4.72 1.12
C ILE A 23 7.00 -5.04 2.41
N ALA A 24 6.64 -6.14 3.07
CA ALA A 24 7.23 -6.57 4.33
C ALA A 24 8.08 -7.83 4.15
N SER A 25 9.38 -7.72 4.39
CA SER A 25 10.33 -8.83 4.38
C SER A 25 10.44 -9.43 5.78
N ILE A 26 10.18 -10.74 5.90
CA ILE A 26 10.08 -11.40 7.21
C ILE A 26 11.46 -11.81 7.71
N ASN A 27 11.74 -11.47 8.97
CA ASN A 27 13.00 -11.68 9.69
C ASN A 27 14.23 -11.01 9.06
N SER A 28 14.06 -10.06 8.13
CA SER A 28 15.17 -9.22 7.66
C SER A 28 15.54 -8.14 8.67
N THR A 29 16.75 -7.61 8.57
CA THR A 29 17.27 -6.51 9.40
C THR A 29 17.42 -5.19 8.65
N GLY A 30 17.08 -5.20 7.36
CA GLY A 30 17.27 -4.13 6.39
C GLY A 30 17.26 -4.72 4.97
N LEU A 31 16.91 -3.90 4.00
CA LEU A 31 16.95 -4.21 2.57
C LEU A 31 17.99 -3.38 1.82
N ASP A 32 18.58 -2.36 2.47
CA ASP A 32 19.60 -1.46 1.94
C ASP A 32 19.19 -0.79 0.62
N LEU A 33 17.91 -0.40 0.52
CA LEU A 33 17.38 0.23 -0.68
C LEU A 33 17.88 1.68 -0.79
N ARG A 34 18.24 2.08 -2.01
CA ARG A 34 18.67 3.44 -2.33
C ARG A 34 17.62 4.15 -3.15
N GLN A 35 17.11 5.28 -2.67
CA GLN A 35 16.01 6.01 -3.33
C GLN A 35 16.33 6.39 -4.78
N GLU A 36 17.58 6.69 -5.11
CA GLU A 36 18.02 7.04 -6.46
C GLU A 36 17.93 5.89 -7.48
N ASP A 37 17.77 4.64 -7.02
CA ASP A 37 17.69 3.46 -7.88
C ASP A 37 16.26 3.17 -8.39
N TYR A 38 15.27 3.97 -7.99
CA TYR A 38 13.84 3.74 -8.24
C TYR A 38 13.13 5.00 -8.72
N ASP A 39 12.13 4.87 -9.57
CA ASP A 39 11.20 5.92 -10.00
C ASP A 39 10.08 6.17 -8.96
N VAL A 40 9.70 5.15 -8.19
CA VAL A 40 8.79 5.29 -7.04
C VAL A 40 9.51 5.89 -5.82
N ALA A 41 8.77 6.60 -4.95
CA ALA A 41 9.31 6.96 -3.63
C ALA A 41 9.27 5.76 -2.70
N ILE A 42 10.30 5.61 -1.87
CA ILE A 42 10.43 4.52 -0.91
C ILE A 42 10.78 5.04 0.48
N ILE A 43 10.17 4.44 1.50
CA ILE A 43 10.60 4.57 2.89
C ILE A 43 10.83 3.15 3.40
N GLU A 44 12.06 2.87 3.80
CA GLU A 44 12.43 1.61 4.44
C GLU A 44 12.44 1.80 5.96
N GLU A 45 11.81 0.88 6.67
CA GLU A 45 11.86 0.79 8.13
C GLU A 45 12.29 -0.61 8.57
N ASN A 46 13.20 -0.68 9.54
CA ASN A 46 13.74 -1.94 10.08
C ASN A 46 12.83 -2.58 11.14
N ARG A 47 11.53 -2.37 11.01
CA ARG A 47 10.49 -2.90 11.89
C ARG A 47 9.21 -3.06 11.10
N LEU A 48 8.44 -4.11 11.41
CA LEU A 48 7.16 -4.38 10.78
C LEU A 48 6.02 -3.58 11.44
N GLU A 49 6.08 -2.27 11.28
CA GLU A 49 5.02 -1.34 11.70
C GLU A 49 4.35 -0.74 10.46
N SER A 50 3.10 -1.09 10.22
CA SER A 50 2.33 -0.49 9.11
C SER A 50 1.79 0.86 9.55
N HIS A 51 1.79 1.83 8.64
CA HIS A 51 1.24 3.17 8.88
C HIS A 51 -0.28 3.21 8.80
N ARG A 52 -0.93 2.08 8.51
CA ARG A 52 -2.39 1.94 8.59
C ARG A 52 -2.82 0.68 9.35
N GLY A 53 -4.02 0.78 9.93
CA GLY A 53 -4.44 -0.09 11.01
C GLY A 53 -4.76 -1.53 10.60
N LEU A 54 -5.04 -1.80 9.32
CA LEU A 54 -5.68 -3.05 8.91
C LEU A 54 -4.81 -4.28 9.20
N PHE A 55 -3.52 -4.19 8.92
CA PHE A 55 -2.55 -5.29 9.12
C PHE A 55 -1.53 -5.03 10.23
N ASN A 56 -1.50 -3.82 10.82
CA ASN A 56 -0.46 -3.44 11.78
C ASN A 56 -0.37 -4.40 12.97
N LYS A 57 -1.51 -4.82 13.56
CA LYS A 57 -1.52 -5.78 14.68
C LYS A 57 -0.94 -7.15 14.32
N PHE A 58 -1.02 -7.55 13.05
CA PHE A 58 -0.44 -8.80 12.55
C PHE A 58 1.06 -8.63 12.31
N LEU A 59 1.45 -7.53 11.67
CA LEU A 59 2.85 -7.21 11.35
C LEU A 59 3.68 -6.96 12.61
N SER A 60 3.15 -6.22 13.59
CA SER A 60 3.84 -5.84 14.83
C SER A 60 4.19 -7.01 15.76
N LYS A 61 3.80 -8.24 15.40
CA LYS A 61 4.12 -9.48 16.14
C LYS A 61 5.23 -10.29 15.48
N GLN A 62 5.75 -9.79 14.37
CA GLN A 62 6.77 -10.42 13.55
C GLN A 62 8.00 -9.51 13.52
N ASP A 63 9.17 -10.09 13.31
CA ASP A 63 10.41 -9.36 13.06
C ASP A 63 10.60 -9.20 11.55
N GLY A 64 11.26 -8.13 11.12
CA GLY A 64 11.49 -7.88 9.70
C GLY A 64 11.66 -6.40 9.35
N SER A 65 11.74 -6.14 8.06
CA SER A 65 11.77 -4.78 7.49
C SER A 65 10.55 -4.57 6.61
N ILE A 66 10.04 -3.34 6.57
CA ILE A 66 8.95 -2.94 5.70
C ILE A 66 9.38 -1.80 4.79
N VAL A 67 8.91 -1.82 3.55
CA VAL A 67 9.10 -0.76 2.57
C VAL A 67 7.74 -0.21 2.21
N HIS A 68 7.58 1.10 2.39
CA HIS A 68 6.41 1.85 1.96
C HIS A 68 6.66 2.37 0.54
N LEU A 69 5.73 2.15 -0.38
CA LEU A 69 5.80 2.67 -1.74
C LEU A 69 4.89 3.89 -1.90
N GLY A 70 5.47 4.97 -2.41
CA GLY A 70 4.82 6.26 -2.57
C GLY A 70 5.01 6.85 -3.95
N ASN A 71 4.19 7.85 -4.24
CA ASN A 71 4.33 8.67 -5.44
C ASN A 71 5.73 9.32 -5.51
N ALA A 72 6.20 9.58 -6.73
CA ALA A 72 7.51 10.18 -6.97
C ALA A 72 7.69 11.59 -6.34
N ASP A 73 6.60 12.33 -6.08
CA ASP A 73 6.66 13.63 -5.38
C ASP A 73 7.14 13.50 -3.93
N PHE A 74 7.13 12.30 -3.33
CA PHE A 74 7.59 12.05 -1.97
C PHE A 74 9.07 11.66 -1.84
N LYS A 75 9.83 11.61 -2.94
CA LYS A 75 11.27 11.30 -2.87
C LYS A 75 12.05 12.31 -2.00
N GLU A 76 11.62 13.57 -2.04
CA GLU A 76 12.28 14.69 -1.36
C GLU A 76 11.52 15.16 -0.11
N ASP A 77 10.28 14.71 0.11
CA ASP A 77 9.44 15.11 1.25
C ASP A 77 9.21 13.94 2.20
N LYS A 78 9.94 13.96 3.32
CA LYS A 78 9.88 12.92 4.36
C LYS A 78 9.02 13.30 5.57
N GLU A 79 8.49 14.53 5.62
CA GLU A 79 7.71 15.02 6.78
C GLU A 79 6.22 15.23 6.46
N GLY A 80 5.84 15.18 5.18
CA GLY A 80 4.46 15.19 4.71
C GLY A 80 3.75 13.83 4.78
N GLY A 81 2.49 13.80 4.35
CA GLY A 81 1.76 12.53 4.19
C GLY A 81 2.34 11.71 3.03
N PHE A 82 2.53 10.41 3.23
CA PHE A 82 3.12 9.50 2.25
C PHE A 82 2.05 8.54 1.69
N PHE A 83 1.88 8.50 0.36
CA PHE A 83 0.87 7.67 -0.31
C PHE A 83 1.26 7.30 -1.73
N GLY A 84 0.77 6.18 -2.23
CA GLY A 84 1.12 5.65 -3.56
C GLY A 84 -0.02 5.73 -4.58
N GLY A 85 -0.88 6.74 -4.49
CA GLY A 85 -2.03 6.89 -5.38
C GLY A 85 -1.69 7.00 -6.87
N GLN A 86 -0.57 7.63 -7.23
CA GLN A 86 -0.11 7.76 -8.62
C GLN A 86 0.42 6.46 -9.19
N LEU A 87 0.69 5.44 -8.35
CA LEU A 87 1.13 4.14 -8.83
C LEU A 87 -0.04 3.33 -9.39
N ILE A 88 -1.27 3.68 -9.00
CA ILE A 88 -2.50 2.94 -9.29
C ILE A 88 -3.16 3.45 -10.58
N ASP A 89 -3.52 2.51 -11.46
CA ASP A 89 -4.43 2.74 -12.57
C ASP A 89 -5.88 2.80 -12.05
N TRP A 90 -6.34 4.01 -11.75
CA TRP A 90 -7.70 4.25 -11.26
C TRP A 90 -8.79 4.04 -12.31
N ASP A 91 -8.44 3.96 -13.59
CA ASP A 91 -9.39 3.70 -14.67
C ASP A 91 -9.70 2.21 -14.83
N PHE A 92 -8.88 1.33 -14.25
CA PHE A 92 -9.06 -0.12 -14.30
C PHE A 92 -10.41 -0.59 -13.71
N GLU A 93 -10.71 -0.16 -12.49
CA GLU A 93 -12.01 -0.38 -11.86
C GLU A 93 -12.71 0.96 -11.71
N SER A 94 -13.26 1.43 -12.82
CA SER A 94 -13.96 2.71 -12.89
C SER A 94 -15.19 2.71 -11.97
N GLY A 95 -15.29 3.73 -11.11
CA GLY A 95 -16.44 3.93 -10.24
C GLY A 95 -16.37 5.30 -9.57
N ASP A 96 -17.54 5.88 -9.32
CA ASP A 96 -17.61 7.10 -8.53
C ASP A 96 -17.41 6.77 -7.06
N ILE A 97 -16.35 7.35 -6.48
CA ILE A 97 -16.14 7.32 -5.03
C ILE A 97 -17.03 8.38 -4.39
N ILE A 98 -18.01 7.92 -3.61
CA ILE A 98 -18.85 8.73 -2.76
C ILE A 98 -18.07 9.03 -1.48
N ILE A 99 -17.72 10.30 -1.27
CA ILE A 99 -17.14 10.75 -0.01
C ILE A 99 -18.26 10.78 1.03
N PRO A 100 -18.20 9.97 2.10
CA PRO A 100 -19.26 9.92 3.10
C PRO A 100 -19.34 11.28 3.82
N HIS A 101 -20.57 11.71 4.10
CA HIS A 101 -20.79 12.80 5.04
C HIS A 101 -20.64 12.23 6.44
N ILE A 102 -19.53 12.55 7.13
CA ILE A 102 -19.29 12.08 8.49
C ILE A 102 -20.09 12.98 9.44
N ASP A 103 -21.12 12.43 10.06
CA ASP A 103 -21.75 13.05 11.22
C ASP A 103 -20.97 12.65 12.49
N PRO A 104 -20.28 13.60 13.15
CA PRO A 104 -19.51 13.31 14.36
C PRO A 104 -20.39 12.79 15.52
N ASP A 105 -21.71 13.02 15.48
CA ASP A 105 -22.66 12.57 16.49
C ASP A 105 -23.28 11.19 16.16
N ASN A 106 -22.99 10.62 14.99
CA ASN A 106 -23.48 9.32 14.56
C ASN A 106 -22.33 8.39 14.09
N PRO A 107 -21.74 7.58 14.99
CA PRO A 107 -20.60 6.72 14.67
C PRO A 107 -20.96 5.53 13.75
N ALA A 108 -22.23 5.38 13.35
CA ALA A 108 -22.68 4.35 12.42
C ALA A 108 -22.40 4.70 10.94
N ASP A 109 -21.89 5.90 10.65
CA ASP A 109 -21.58 6.29 9.29
C ASP A 109 -20.48 5.42 8.69
N SER A 110 -20.80 4.77 7.57
CA SER A 110 -19.84 4.06 6.74
C SER A 110 -18.78 5.05 6.29
N TRP A 111 -17.53 4.85 6.69
CA TRP A 111 -16.35 5.66 6.31
C TRP A 111 -16.00 5.55 4.81
N GLY A 112 -16.96 5.15 3.97
CA GLY A 112 -16.82 5.02 2.53
C GLY A 112 -16.22 3.68 2.08
N ALA A 113 -16.10 2.69 2.96
CA ALA A 113 -15.57 1.38 2.57
C ALA A 113 -16.47 0.65 1.55
N ASN A 114 -15.89 -0.33 0.86
CA ASN A 114 -16.55 -1.20 -0.14
C ASN A 114 -17.04 -0.46 -1.40
N GLN A 115 -16.32 0.55 -1.86
CA GLN A 115 -16.65 1.28 -3.10
C GLN A 115 -15.76 0.88 -4.27
N GLN A 116 -14.55 0.44 -3.98
CA GLN A 116 -13.59 -0.04 -4.97
C GLN A 116 -12.86 -1.25 -4.38
N HIS A 117 -12.73 -2.32 -5.15
CA HIS A 117 -12.26 -3.61 -4.68
C HIS A 117 -10.93 -3.98 -5.32
N ARG A 118 -10.73 -3.65 -6.59
CA ARG A 118 -9.58 -4.11 -7.37
C ARG A 118 -8.78 -2.94 -7.92
N PHE A 119 -7.51 -3.21 -8.19
CA PHE A 119 -6.59 -2.24 -8.77
C PHE A 119 -5.55 -2.91 -9.65
N LYS A 120 -4.95 -2.09 -10.51
CA LYS A 120 -3.69 -2.38 -11.17
C LYS A 120 -2.70 -1.26 -10.89
N PHE A 121 -1.43 -1.58 -10.94
CA PHE A 121 -0.35 -0.62 -11.08
C PHE A 121 -0.24 -0.16 -12.53
N HIS A 122 0.18 1.09 -12.74
CA HIS A 122 0.65 1.49 -14.06
C HIS A 122 1.90 0.69 -14.45
N GLU A 123 1.95 0.21 -15.70
CA GLU A 123 3.03 -0.67 -16.20
C GLU A 123 4.43 -0.11 -15.97
N GLN A 124 4.60 1.21 -16.04
CA GLN A 124 5.88 1.88 -15.82
C GLN A 124 6.49 1.65 -14.43
N PHE A 125 5.67 1.34 -13.41
CA PHE A 125 6.16 1.12 -12.04
C PHE A 125 6.39 -0.36 -11.71
N LYS A 126 5.95 -1.29 -12.57
CA LYS A 126 6.14 -2.73 -12.33
C LYS A 126 7.62 -3.12 -12.15
N PRO A 127 8.58 -2.61 -12.95
CA PRO A 127 10.00 -2.97 -12.78
C PRO A 127 10.56 -2.62 -11.39
N ASP A 128 10.19 -1.47 -10.84
CA ASP A 128 10.62 -1.05 -9.51
C ASP A 128 10.03 -1.94 -8.42
N ILE A 129 8.71 -2.17 -8.48
CA ILE A 129 8.00 -3.01 -7.52
C ILE A 129 8.54 -4.44 -7.56
N ASP A 130 8.78 -4.98 -8.77
CA ASP A 130 9.36 -6.30 -8.96
C ASP A 130 10.77 -6.39 -8.36
N ARG A 131 11.62 -5.39 -8.60
CA ARG A 131 12.97 -5.33 -8.02
C ARG A 131 12.93 -5.28 -6.49
N ILE A 132 12.04 -4.47 -5.91
CA ILE A 132 11.88 -4.37 -4.45
C ILE A 132 11.38 -5.69 -3.86
N LEU A 133 10.40 -6.34 -4.50
CA LEU A 133 9.90 -7.65 -4.08
C LEU A 133 11.01 -8.72 -4.10
N ASN A 134 11.82 -8.75 -5.15
CA ASN A 134 12.94 -9.69 -5.24
C ASN A 134 13.98 -9.44 -4.13
N ILE A 135 14.39 -8.18 -3.89
CA ILE A 135 15.31 -7.84 -2.81
C ILE A 135 14.73 -8.23 -1.45
N ALA A 136 13.46 -7.88 -1.19
CA ALA A 136 12.76 -8.25 0.05
C ALA A 136 12.75 -9.78 0.26
N LEU A 137 12.50 -10.54 -0.80
CA LEU A 137 12.47 -11.99 -0.73
C LEU A 137 13.86 -12.61 -0.50
N GLU A 138 14.90 -12.04 -1.11
CA GLU A 138 16.29 -12.46 -0.94
C GLU A 138 16.85 -12.12 0.45
N SER A 139 16.43 -11.00 1.01
CA SER A 139 16.83 -10.54 2.34
C SER A 139 16.08 -11.24 3.48
N SER A 140 14.97 -11.92 3.18
CA SER A 140 14.23 -12.71 4.16
C SER A 140 14.92 -14.06 4.42
N PRO A 141 15.40 -14.35 5.65
CA PRO A 141 16.01 -15.65 5.99
C PRO A 141 15.04 -16.84 5.87
N VAL A 142 13.73 -16.56 5.86
CA VAL A 142 12.66 -17.56 5.73
C VAL A 142 12.04 -17.55 4.33
N ASN A 143 12.65 -16.84 3.38
CA ASN A 143 12.19 -16.74 1.99
C ASN A 143 10.72 -16.32 1.90
N LYS A 144 10.29 -15.38 2.74
CA LYS A 144 8.90 -14.96 2.87
C LYS A 144 8.78 -13.45 2.84
N VAL A 145 7.88 -12.96 2.00
CA VAL A 145 7.51 -11.54 1.93
C VAL A 145 5.99 -11.40 1.93
N TYR A 146 5.50 -10.29 2.46
CA TYR A 146 4.12 -9.85 2.27
C TYR A 146 4.08 -8.63 1.37
N PHE A 147 3.19 -8.64 0.39
CA PHE A 147 2.76 -7.45 -0.33
C PHE A 147 1.36 -7.09 0.15
N LEU A 148 1.11 -5.85 0.57
CA LEU A 148 -0.19 -5.45 1.08
C LEU A 148 -0.57 -4.02 0.68
N THR A 149 -1.88 -3.76 0.74
CA THR A 149 -2.44 -2.42 0.58
C THR A 149 -3.42 -2.11 1.71
N ASP A 150 -3.53 -0.84 2.08
CA ASP A 150 -4.60 -0.33 2.94
C ASP A 150 -5.19 0.95 2.33
N TYR A 151 -6.47 0.86 1.97
CA TYR A 151 -7.24 1.85 1.25
C TYR A 151 -8.63 2.01 1.88
N GLN A 152 -8.98 3.24 2.25
CA GLN A 152 -10.20 3.54 3.00
C GLN A 152 -11.50 3.23 2.24
N PHE A 153 -11.46 3.30 0.91
CA PHE A 153 -12.60 2.97 0.05
C PHE A 153 -12.58 1.51 -0.44
N GLY A 154 -11.52 0.78 -0.06
CA GLY A 154 -11.33 -0.64 -0.27
C GLY A 154 -12.34 -1.53 0.48
N PRO A 155 -12.24 -2.86 0.32
CA PRO A 155 -13.02 -3.81 1.12
C PRO A 155 -12.87 -3.55 2.63
N SER A 156 -13.97 -3.48 3.38
CA SER A 156 -13.92 -3.15 4.82
C SER A 156 -13.29 -4.22 5.70
N LYS A 157 -13.09 -5.43 5.16
CA LYS A 157 -12.48 -6.55 5.85
C LYS A 157 -11.13 -6.86 5.23
N ALA A 158 -10.12 -6.97 6.09
CA ALA A 158 -8.81 -7.47 5.71
C ALA A 158 -8.94 -8.87 5.10
N ARG A 159 -8.21 -9.11 4.01
CA ARG A 159 -8.04 -10.43 3.43
C ARG A 159 -6.58 -10.83 3.45
N THR A 160 -6.32 -12.12 3.58
CA THR A 160 -5.00 -12.72 3.36
C THR A 160 -5.11 -13.76 2.27
N GLU A 161 -4.18 -13.73 1.33
CA GLU A 161 -4.09 -14.68 0.22
C GLU A 161 -2.66 -15.17 0.08
N ILE A 162 -2.48 -16.44 -0.25
CA ILE A 162 -1.17 -17.00 -0.58
C ILE A 162 -1.03 -17.00 -2.10
N ILE A 163 -0.06 -16.24 -2.60
CA ILE A 163 0.30 -16.17 -4.01
C ILE A 163 1.78 -16.51 -4.11
N TYR A 164 2.04 -17.80 -4.36
CA TYR A 164 3.32 -18.44 -4.05
C TYR A 164 4.54 -17.70 -4.61
N THR A 165 4.44 -17.07 -5.78
CA THR A 165 5.56 -16.36 -6.39
C THR A 165 5.22 -14.96 -6.90
N ILE A 166 6.27 -14.15 -7.08
CA ILE A 166 6.18 -12.84 -7.72
C ILE A 166 5.57 -12.96 -9.13
N THR A 167 5.89 -14.01 -9.88
CA THR A 167 5.25 -14.30 -11.16
C THR A 167 3.74 -14.51 -11.01
N ASP A 168 3.31 -15.27 -10.00
CA ASP A 168 1.87 -15.49 -9.76
C ASP A 168 1.16 -14.18 -9.40
N LEU A 169 1.83 -13.30 -8.62
CA LEU A 169 1.33 -11.95 -8.30
C LEU A 169 1.11 -11.12 -9.56
N TRP A 170 2.09 -11.08 -10.45
CA TRP A 170 1.98 -10.34 -11.71
C TRP A 170 0.96 -10.95 -12.66
N ASP A 171 0.85 -12.28 -12.70
CA ASP A 171 -0.19 -12.97 -13.47
C ASP A 171 -1.60 -12.58 -12.98
N LEU A 172 -1.83 -12.55 -11.67
CA LEU A 172 -3.10 -12.12 -11.09
C LEU A 172 -3.36 -10.64 -11.39
N HIS A 173 -2.36 -9.80 -11.17
CA HIS A 173 -2.39 -8.38 -11.49
C HIS A 173 -2.79 -8.15 -12.95
N ASP A 174 -2.15 -8.82 -13.91
CA ASP A 174 -2.37 -8.57 -15.33
C ASP A 174 -3.72 -9.13 -15.81
N LYS A 175 -4.18 -10.26 -15.26
CA LYS A 175 -5.45 -10.90 -15.65
C LYS A 175 -6.67 -10.24 -15.02
N GLU A 176 -6.68 -10.04 -13.71
CA GLU A 176 -7.86 -9.63 -12.96
C GLU A 176 -7.66 -8.39 -12.08
N GLY A 177 -6.43 -7.90 -11.96
CA GLY A 177 -6.07 -6.92 -10.94
C GLY A 177 -5.96 -7.53 -9.54
N LEU A 178 -5.21 -6.84 -8.68
CA LEU A 178 -5.09 -7.17 -7.26
C LEU A 178 -6.26 -6.59 -6.47
N ILE A 179 -6.52 -7.14 -5.30
CA ILE A 179 -7.61 -6.70 -4.43
C ILE A 179 -7.05 -5.76 -3.36
N PHE A 180 -7.66 -4.57 -3.21
CA PHE A 180 -7.32 -3.66 -2.12
C PHE A 180 -7.56 -4.33 -0.76
N ASN A 181 -6.86 -3.86 0.28
CA ASN A 181 -7.05 -4.33 1.66
C ASN A 181 -6.77 -5.84 1.80
N THR A 182 -5.86 -6.34 0.96
CA THR A 182 -5.41 -7.73 0.93
C THR A 182 -3.91 -7.78 1.19
N LEU A 183 -3.51 -8.72 2.03
CA LEU A 183 -2.13 -9.12 2.28
C LEU A 183 -1.85 -10.39 1.48
N TYR A 184 -0.95 -10.28 0.52
CA TYR A 184 -0.48 -11.35 -0.34
C TYR A 184 0.82 -11.94 0.21
N GLU A 185 0.82 -13.23 0.53
CA GLU A 185 2.02 -13.95 0.95
C GLU A 185 2.75 -14.54 -0.26
N LEU A 186 4.03 -14.21 -0.41
CA LEU A 186 4.89 -14.73 -1.47
C LEU A 186 6.12 -15.43 -0.88
N TYR A 187 6.63 -16.41 -1.62
CA TYR A 187 7.73 -17.27 -1.23
C TYR A 187 8.79 -17.38 -2.33
N LYS A 188 10.04 -17.64 -1.94
CA LYS A 188 11.09 -17.99 -2.90
C LYS A 188 10.85 -19.42 -3.41
N LYS A 189 10.76 -19.59 -4.72
CA LYS A 189 10.71 -20.90 -5.38
C LYS A 189 12.01 -21.68 -5.15
#